data_AF-A0AAW9QTM4-F1
#
_entry.id   AF-A0AAW9QTM4-F1
#
_cell.length_a   1.000
_cell.length_b   1.000
_cell.length_c   1.000
_cell.angle_alpha   90.00
_cell.angle_beta   90.00
_cell.angle_gamma   90.00
#
_symmetry.space_group_name_H-M   'P 1'
#
loop_
_entity.id
_entity.type
_entity.pdbx_description
1 polymer ?
#
loop_
_entity_poly.entity_id
_entity_poly.type
_entity_poly.pdbx_seq_one_letter_code
_entity_poly.pdbx_strand_id
1 'polypeptide(L)'
;PPLQALRDQTGDSASLTVLSGAEILYVAHVSTDRRFRVAAGVGTRFPFHATSLGKALAAHLPEDERNQLLARAPFQRFTERTVTERQALAERLHLIATRGYDSALDELDYGIVSVAVPIFGQEREGRKRVIASI
;
A
#
# COMPACT_ATOMS: atom_id res chain seq x y z
N PRO A 1 18.43 -7.37 -9.01
CA PRO A 1 17.08 -7.86 -8.64
C PRO A 1 16.02 -6.75 -8.83
N PRO A 2 14.71 -7.07 -8.90
CA PRO A 2 13.69 -6.15 -9.39
C PRO A 2 13.56 -4.82 -8.62
N LEU A 3 13.65 -4.84 -7.29
CA LEU A 3 13.55 -3.63 -6.47
C LEU A 3 14.75 -2.68 -6.67
N GLN A 4 15.97 -3.22 -6.78
CA GLN A 4 17.16 -2.42 -7.09
C GLN A 4 17.02 -1.80 -8.48
N ALA A 5 16.57 -2.57 -9.47
CA ALA A 5 16.36 -2.06 -10.82
C ALA A 5 15.31 -0.93 -10.84
N LEU A 6 14.23 -1.05 -10.08
CA LEU A 6 13.22 0.00 -9.95
C LEU A 6 13.82 1.26 -9.32
N ARG A 7 14.53 1.12 -8.19
CA ARG A 7 15.24 2.25 -7.56
C ARG A 7 16.22 2.92 -8.53
N ASP A 8 17.01 2.14 -9.25
CA ASP A 8 18.04 2.66 -10.15
C ASP A 8 17.43 3.39 -11.34
N GLN A 9 16.23 2.98 -11.79
CA GLN A 9 15.50 3.64 -12.88
C GLN A 9 14.75 4.91 -12.42
N THR A 10 14.17 4.91 -11.23
CA THR A 10 13.35 6.04 -10.74
C THR A 10 14.15 7.05 -9.90
N GLY A 11 15.25 6.61 -9.29
CA GLY A 11 15.98 7.37 -8.28
C GLY A 11 15.29 7.43 -6.91
N ASP A 12 14.18 6.70 -6.73
CA ASP A 12 13.37 6.64 -5.50
C ASP A 12 13.51 5.29 -4.80
N SER A 13 13.22 5.23 -3.50
CA SER A 13 13.24 3.95 -2.77
C SER A 13 12.14 3.00 -3.27
N ALA A 14 12.43 1.70 -3.29
CA ALA A 14 11.47 0.67 -3.68
C ALA A 14 11.24 -0.30 -2.50
N SER A 15 9.99 -0.72 -2.29
CA SER A 15 9.62 -1.59 -1.17
C SER A 15 8.75 -2.74 -1.62
N LEU A 16 8.74 -3.82 -0.87
CA LEU A 16 7.77 -4.90 -1.04
C LEU A 16 7.07 -5.09 0.30
N THR A 17 5.74 -5.09 0.26
CA THR A 17 4.92 -5.19 1.47
C THR A 17 3.83 -6.22 1.33
N VAL A 18 3.39 -6.76 2.46
CA VAL A 18 2.23 -7.65 2.55
C VAL A 18 1.21 -7.07 3.52
N LEU A 19 -0.06 -7.45 3.38
CA LEU A 19 -1.10 -7.04 4.31
C LEU A 19 -1.07 -7.93 5.56
N SER A 20 -1.18 -7.33 6.73
CA SER A 20 -1.18 -8.01 8.03
C SER A 20 -2.22 -7.33 8.93
N GLY A 21 -3.44 -7.85 8.91
CA GLY A 21 -4.58 -7.19 9.56
C GLY A 21 -4.91 -5.86 8.89
N ALA A 22 -4.97 -4.78 9.67
CA ALA A 22 -5.23 -3.41 9.19
C ALA A 22 -3.96 -2.63 8.82
N GLU A 23 -2.83 -3.32 8.71
CA GLU A 23 -1.52 -2.70 8.46
C GLU A 23 -0.82 -3.39 7.29
N ILE A 24 0.13 -2.68 6.69
CA ILE A 24 1.14 -3.27 5.82
C ILE A 24 2.39 -3.61 6.61
N LEU A 25 3.04 -4.70 6.25
CA LEU A 25 4.34 -5.12 6.78
C LEU A 25 5.37 -5.07 5.66
N TYR A 26 6.46 -4.35 5.88
CA TYR A 26 7.59 -4.29 4.95
C TYR A 26 8.40 -5.58 5.03
N VAL A 27 8.46 -6.32 3.92
CA VAL A 27 9.20 -7.60 3.82
C VAL A 27 10.49 -7.45 3.02
N ALA A 28 10.57 -6.46 2.13
CA ALA A 28 11.82 -6.03 1.51
C ALA A 28 11.80 -4.51 1.31
N HIS A 29 12.97 -3.88 1.36
CA HIS A 29 13.13 -2.45 1.13
C HIS A 29 14.50 -2.18 0.53
N VAL A 30 14.56 -1.33 -0.47
CA VAL A 30 15.79 -0.81 -1.07
C VAL A 30 15.74 0.71 -0.98
N SER A 31 16.61 1.27 -0.14
CA SER A 31 16.69 2.71 0.07
C SER A 31 17.39 3.43 -1.08
N THR A 32 17.08 4.71 -1.23
CA THR A 32 17.85 5.69 -2.02
C THR A 32 18.58 6.66 -1.09
N ASP A 33 19.67 7.27 -1.54
CA ASP A 33 20.49 8.23 -0.78
C ASP A 33 19.93 9.66 -0.85
N ARG A 34 18.63 9.82 -0.58
CA ARG A 34 17.99 11.14 -0.46
C ARG A 34 17.93 11.59 1.00
N ARG A 35 17.99 12.92 1.21
CA ARG A 35 18.03 13.54 2.55
C ARG A 35 16.75 13.37 3.36
N PHE A 36 15.60 13.18 2.71
CA PHE A 36 14.31 12.91 3.34
C PHE A 36 13.96 11.45 3.13
N ARG A 37 13.79 10.71 4.24
CA ARG A 37 13.44 9.29 4.24
C ARG A 37 12.33 9.06 5.25
N VAL A 38 11.29 8.35 4.83
CA VAL A 38 10.47 7.60 5.79
C VAL A 38 11.40 6.59 6.43
N ALA A 39 11.40 6.48 7.76
CA ALA A 39 12.12 5.42 8.47
C ALA A 39 11.39 4.09 8.25
N ALA A 40 11.49 3.56 7.03
CA ALA A 40 10.91 2.29 6.62
C ALA A 40 12.03 1.28 6.38
N GLY A 41 12.00 0.18 7.15
CA GLY A 41 12.87 -0.97 6.98
C GLY A 41 12.04 -2.25 6.99
N VAL A 42 12.71 -3.39 6.78
CA VAL A 42 12.06 -4.69 6.96
C VAL A 42 11.54 -4.80 8.40
N GLY A 43 10.28 -5.20 8.55
CA GLY A 43 9.59 -5.27 9.84
C GLY A 43 8.78 -4.02 10.20
N THR A 44 8.99 -2.88 9.52
CA THR A 44 8.19 -1.68 9.74
C THR A 44 6.74 -1.91 9.33
N ARG A 45 5.82 -1.32 10.10
CA ARG A 45 4.37 -1.41 9.90
C ARG A 45 3.75 -0.03 9.76
N PHE A 46 2.79 0.07 8.85
CA PHE A 46 1.99 1.29 8.66
C PHE A 46 0.53 0.92 8.41
N PRO A 47 -0.43 1.79 8.77
CA PRO A 47 -1.83 1.51 8.55
C PRO A 47 -2.15 1.49 7.05
N PHE A 48 -2.99 0.54 6.63
CA PHE A 48 -3.22 0.32 5.21
C PHE A 48 -3.86 1.54 4.53
N HIS A 49 -4.75 2.27 5.23
CA HIS A 49 -5.55 3.35 4.64
C HIS A 49 -4.72 4.58 4.31
N ALA A 50 -3.64 4.84 5.06
CA ALA A 50 -2.78 5.99 4.87
C ALA A 50 -1.64 5.76 3.86
N THR A 51 -1.52 4.55 3.30
CA THR A 51 -0.42 4.20 2.39
C THR A 51 -0.94 3.76 1.02
N SER A 52 -0.20 4.06 -0.04
CA SER A 52 -0.54 3.60 -1.39
C SER A 52 -0.46 2.07 -1.49
N LEU A 53 0.60 1.49 -0.93
CA LEU A 53 0.83 0.04 -0.83
C LEU A 53 -0.34 -0.68 -0.13
N GLY A 54 -0.80 -0.15 1.01
CA GLY A 54 -1.91 -0.74 1.76
C GLY A 54 -3.24 -0.67 1.02
N LYS A 55 -3.54 0.45 0.37
CA LYS A 55 -4.74 0.58 -0.46
C LYS A 55 -4.66 -0.30 -1.72
N ALA A 56 -3.50 -0.42 -2.36
CA ALA A 56 -3.29 -1.31 -3.50
C ALA A 56 -3.55 -2.78 -3.15
N LEU A 57 -3.08 -3.23 -1.98
CA LEU A 57 -3.39 -4.54 -1.42
C LEU A 57 -4.89 -4.70 -1.11
N ALA A 58 -5.45 -3.78 -0.32
CA ALA A 58 -6.84 -3.87 0.15
C ALA A 58 -7.87 -3.84 -0.98
N ALA A 59 -7.58 -3.15 -2.10
CA ALA A 59 -8.45 -3.08 -3.26
C ALA A 59 -8.71 -4.45 -3.91
N HIS A 60 -7.74 -5.36 -3.81
CA HIS A 60 -7.74 -6.67 -4.47
C HIS A 60 -8.01 -7.83 -3.50
N LEU A 61 -8.42 -7.53 -2.26
CA LEU A 61 -8.94 -8.55 -1.35
C LEU A 61 -10.29 -9.09 -1.84
N PRO A 62 -10.65 -10.34 -1.47
CA PRO A 62 -12.02 -10.81 -1.57
C PRO A 62 -12.98 -9.83 -0.90
N GLU A 63 -14.18 -9.66 -1.46
CA GLU A 63 -15.14 -8.64 -1.02
C GLU A 63 -15.45 -8.73 0.48
N ASP A 64 -15.65 -9.93 1.01
CA ASP A 64 -15.91 -10.15 2.44
C ASP A 64 -14.74 -9.71 3.32
N GLU A 65 -13.51 -10.06 2.94
CA GLU A 65 -12.29 -9.68 3.67
C GLU A 65 -12.08 -8.15 3.62
N ARG A 66 -12.31 -7.53 2.46
CA ARG A 66 -12.24 -6.08 2.29
C ARG A 66 -13.28 -5.36 3.15
N ASN A 67 -14.51 -5.85 3.17
CA ASN A 67 -15.59 -5.29 3.97
C ASN A 67 -15.29 -5.41 5.47
N GLN A 68 -14.74 -6.55 5.91
CA GLN A 68 -14.29 -6.73 7.30
C GLN A 68 -13.13 -5.82 7.67
N LEU A 69 -12.15 -5.63 6.77
CA LEU A 69 -11.04 -4.70 6.97
C LEU A 69 -11.56 -3.27 7.15
N LEU A 70 -12.41 -2.79 6.23
CA LEU A 70 -13.03 -1.47 6.31
C LEU A 70 -13.93 -1.33 7.54
N ALA A 71 -14.46 -2.45 8.05
CA ALA A 71 -15.30 -2.45 9.24
C ALA A 71 -14.54 -2.23 10.55
N ARG A 72 -13.31 -2.72 10.63
CA ARG A 72 -12.55 -2.84 11.90
C ARG A 72 -11.34 -1.92 11.97
N ALA A 73 -10.81 -1.48 10.84
CA ALA A 73 -9.57 -0.72 10.83
C ALA A 73 -9.74 0.66 11.47
N PRO A 74 -8.79 1.09 12.33
CA PRO A 74 -8.77 2.44 12.84
C PRO A 74 -8.31 3.40 11.74
N PHE A 75 -9.20 4.26 11.27
CA PHE A 75 -8.87 5.28 10.27
C PHE A 75 -8.30 6.54 10.93
N GLN A 76 -7.15 6.38 11.61
CA GLN A 76 -6.44 7.50 12.21
C GLN A 76 -6.07 8.54 11.16
N ARG A 77 -6.26 9.82 11.49
CA ARG A 77 -5.78 10.94 10.69
C ARG A 77 -4.30 11.20 11.00
N PHE A 78 -3.44 11.20 9.98
CA PHE A 78 -2.02 11.56 10.11
C PHE A 78 -1.75 12.97 9.59
N THR A 79 -2.46 13.37 8.53
CA THR A 79 -2.41 14.69 7.92
C THR A 79 -3.83 15.13 7.52
N GLU A 80 -3.95 16.34 7.00
CA GLU A 80 -5.20 16.82 6.40
C GLU A 80 -5.63 16.00 5.18
N ARG A 81 -4.69 15.35 4.48
CA ARG A 81 -4.94 14.56 3.27
C ARG A 81 -5.25 13.09 3.56
N THR A 82 -5.06 12.60 4.79
CA THR A 82 -5.41 11.23 5.15
C THR A 82 -6.91 10.98 4.94
N VAL A 83 -7.27 9.98 4.13
CA VAL A 83 -8.66 9.56 3.95
C VAL A 83 -9.11 8.78 5.18
N THR A 84 -10.01 9.35 5.99
CA THR A 84 -10.48 8.73 7.24
C THR A 84 -11.91 8.21 7.20
N GLU A 85 -12.64 8.47 6.11
CA GLU A 85 -14.03 8.05 5.96
C GLU A 85 -14.12 6.69 5.28
N ARG A 86 -14.93 5.79 5.86
CA ARG A 86 -15.11 4.43 5.35
C ARG A 86 -15.59 4.41 3.91
N GLN A 87 -16.59 5.22 3.59
CA GLN A 87 -17.20 5.26 2.26
C GLN A 87 -16.19 5.79 1.23
N ALA A 88 -15.49 6.88 1.54
CA ALA A 88 -14.44 7.42 0.68
C ALA A 88 -13.31 6.40 0.44
N LEU A 89 -12.91 5.64 1.47
CA LEU A 89 -11.96 4.54 1.30
C LEU A 89 -12.52 3.44 0.39
N ALA A 90 -13.78 3.02 0.59
CA ALA A 90 -14.40 1.99 -0.24
C ALA A 90 -14.45 2.40 -1.73
N GLU A 91 -14.84 3.64 -2.02
CA GLU A 91 -14.86 4.20 -3.38
C GLU A 91 -13.45 4.24 -3.99
N ARG A 92 -12.46 4.67 -3.20
CA ARG A 92 -11.06 4.67 -3.64
C ARG A 92 -10.52 3.27 -3.90
N LEU A 93 -10.85 2.29 -3.06
CA LEU A 93 -10.47 0.89 -3.28
C LEU A 93 -11.10 0.33 -4.57
N HIS A 94 -12.35 0.69 -4.87
CA HIS A 94 -12.99 0.31 -6.13
C HIS A 94 -12.27 0.92 -7.34
N LEU A 95 -11.91 2.21 -7.28
CA LEU A 95 -11.13 2.86 -8.33
C LEU A 95 -9.77 2.18 -8.55
N ILE A 96 -9.07 1.85 -7.46
CA ILE A 96 -7.77 1.16 -7.50
C ILE A 96 -7.90 -0.21 -8.17
N ALA A 97 -8.93 -0.99 -7.83
CA ALA A 97 -9.17 -2.29 -8.45
C ALA A 97 -9.39 -2.19 -9.97
N THR A 98 -10.02 -1.10 -10.43
CA THR A 98 -10.26 -0.86 -11.85
C THR A 98 -9.00 -0.38 -12.59
N ARG A 99 -8.19 0.51 -11.99
CA ARG A 99 -7.02 1.11 -12.66
C ARG A 99 -5.70 0.36 -12.44
N GLY A 100 -5.62 -0.51 -11.43
CA GLY A 100 -4.45 -1.35 -11.13
C GLY A 100 -3.32 -0.70 -10.31
N TYR A 101 -3.51 0.50 -9.76
CA TYR A 101 -2.51 1.17 -8.91
C TYR A 101 -3.14 2.16 -7.92
N ASP A 102 -2.37 2.56 -6.89
CA ASP A 102 -2.69 3.73 -6.07
C ASP A 102 -1.53 4.71 -6.01
N SER A 103 -1.85 5.99 -5.79
CA SER A 103 -0.88 7.05 -5.54
C SER A 103 -1.29 7.80 -4.28
N ALA A 104 -0.38 7.99 -3.34
CA ALA A 104 -0.63 8.74 -2.11
C ALA A 104 0.29 9.97 -2.04
N LEU A 105 -0.30 11.12 -1.70
CA LEU A 105 0.39 12.40 -1.52
C LEU A 105 0.05 12.94 -0.14
N ASP A 106 1.07 13.05 0.70
CA ASP A 106 1.03 13.51 2.09
C ASP A 106 -0.02 12.80 2.95
N GLU A 107 -0.36 11.54 2.67
CA GLU A 107 -1.43 10.85 3.41
C GLU A 107 -0.95 10.20 4.71
N LEU A 108 0.31 9.76 4.74
CA LEU A 108 0.94 9.14 5.91
C LEU A 108 1.70 10.17 6.76
N ASP A 109 2.41 11.09 6.10
CA ASP A 109 3.15 12.19 6.72
C ASP A 109 3.38 13.26 5.63
N TYR A 110 3.61 14.50 6.03
CA TYR A 110 3.85 15.62 5.12
C TYR A 110 5.15 15.43 4.33
N GLY A 111 5.10 15.67 3.01
CA GLY A 111 6.22 15.49 2.10
C GLY A 111 6.40 14.06 1.59
N ILE A 112 5.53 13.12 1.99
CA ILE A 112 5.61 11.71 1.55
C ILE A 112 4.71 11.49 0.34
N VAL A 113 5.35 11.13 -0.77
CA VAL A 113 4.68 10.76 -2.03
C VAL A 113 5.04 9.31 -2.36
N SER A 114 4.05 8.54 -2.80
CA SER A 114 4.27 7.15 -3.21
C SER A 114 3.29 6.72 -4.28
N VAL A 115 3.71 5.74 -5.08
CA VAL A 115 2.86 5.00 -6.02
C VAL A 115 3.05 3.52 -5.73
N ALA A 116 1.98 2.74 -5.85
CA ALA A 116 2.00 1.32 -5.56
C ALA A 116 1.16 0.52 -6.55
N VAL A 117 1.66 -0.67 -6.90
CA VAL A 117 0.93 -1.65 -7.72
C VAL A 117 0.77 -2.98 -6.96
N PRO A 118 -0.34 -3.72 -7.17
CA PRO A 118 -0.52 -5.04 -6.58
C PRO A 118 0.34 -6.08 -7.30
N ILE A 119 0.85 -7.04 -6.54
CA ILE A 119 1.51 -8.24 -7.04
C ILE A 119 0.61 -9.43 -6.76
N PHE A 120 0.22 -10.13 -7.82
CA PHE A 120 -0.62 -11.31 -7.74
C PHE A 120 0.23 -12.58 -7.67
N GLY A 121 -0.15 -13.49 -6.78
CA GLY A 121 0.42 -14.83 -6.72
C GLY A 121 -0.04 -15.69 -7.90
N GLN A 122 0.55 -16.89 -7.98
CA GLN A 122 0.09 -17.91 -8.94
C GLN A 122 -1.38 -18.23 -8.71
N GLU A 123 -2.14 -18.31 -9.80
CA GLU A 123 -3.56 -18.63 -9.75
C GLU A 123 -3.76 -20.05 -9.22
N ARG A 124 -4.48 -20.18 -8.10
CA ARG A 124 -4.96 -21.45 -7.58
C ARG A 124 -6.48 -21.37 -7.50
N GLU A 125 -7.17 -22.35 -8.08
CA GLU A 125 -8.65 -22.45 -8.05
C GLU A 125 -9.39 -21.25 -8.67
N GLY A 126 -8.86 -20.68 -9.75
CA GLY A 126 -9.55 -19.62 -10.51
C GLY A 126 -9.64 -18.26 -9.80
N ARG A 127 -8.84 -18.03 -8.76
CA ARG A 127 -8.72 -16.73 -8.08
C ARG A 127 -7.28 -16.25 -8.06
N LYS A 128 -7.02 -15.08 -8.65
CA LYS A 128 -5.77 -14.32 -8.46
C LYS A 128 -5.79 -13.68 -7.08
N ARG A 129 -4.91 -14.13 -6.18
CA ARG A 129 -4.75 -13.51 -4.84
C ARG A 129 -3.65 -12.48 -4.91
N VAL A 130 -3.93 -11.27 -4.44
CA VAL A 130 -2.87 -10.29 -4.16
C VAL A 130 -2.03 -10.80 -2.99
N ILE A 131 -0.72 -10.87 -3.16
CA ILE A 131 0.21 -11.38 -2.16
C ILE A 131 1.12 -10.30 -1.61
N ALA A 132 1.39 -9.27 -2.42
CA ALA A 132 2.27 -8.18 -2.06
C ALA A 132 1.96 -6.92 -2.87
N SER A 133 2.62 -5.81 -2.53
CA SER A 133 2.61 -4.58 -3.33
C SER A 133 4.00 -3.95 -3.32
N ILE A 134 4.34 -3.33 -4.46
CA ILE A 134 5.61 -2.64 -4.75
C ILE A 134 5.35 -1.19 -5.12
#